data_AF-A0A0D3A9G2-F1
#
_entry.id   AF-A0A0D3A9G2-F1
#
_cell.length_a   1.000
_cell.length_b   1.000
_cell.length_c   1.000
_cell.angle_alpha   90.00
_cell.angle_beta   90.00
_cell.angle_gamma   90.00
#
_symmetry.space_group_name_H-M   'P 1'
#
loop_
_entity.id
_entity.type
_entity.pdbx_description
1 polymer ?
#
loop_
_entity_poly.entity_id
_entity_poly.type
_entity_poly.pdbx_seq_one_letter_code
_entity_poly.pdbx_strand_id
1 'polypeptide(L)'
;MIHVYASCGVWELVVSSGWSFNVDKKKGGRLLALELKSSLEELQKNVIEDFGFEETDADLDLNYLPIGLINSSKCPPVIIRNSRQV
;
A
#
# COMPACT_ATOMS: atom_id res chain seq x y z
N MET A 1 4.92 0.95 18.67
CA MET A 1 5.38 0.10 17.56
C MET A 1 4.36 -0.97 17.16
N ILE A 2 3.96 -0.96 15.88
CA ILE A 2 3.20 -2.01 15.19
C ILE A 2 4.10 -2.52 14.04
N HIS A 3 4.04 -3.82 13.74
CA HIS A 3 4.63 -4.35 12.52
C HIS A 3 3.53 -4.61 11.49
N VAL A 4 3.73 -4.11 10.27
CA VAL A 4 2.83 -4.32 9.14
C VAL A 4 3.58 -5.02 8.01
N TYR A 5 2.97 -6.06 7.45
CA TYR A 5 3.45 -6.63 6.21
C TYR A 5 2.92 -5.79 5.04
N ALA A 6 3.84 -5.22 4.26
CA ALA A 6 3.53 -4.42 3.08
C ALA A 6 4.02 -5.10 1.82
N SER A 7 3.28 -4.95 0.72
CA SER A 7 3.66 -5.43 -0.61
C SER A 7 3.68 -4.29 -1.61
N CYS A 8 4.70 -4.22 -2.45
CA CYS A 8 4.77 -3.26 -3.55
C CYS A 8 4.19 -3.86 -4.84
N GLY A 9 3.45 -3.07 -5.60
CA GLY A 9 2.79 -3.52 -6.83
C GLY A 9 1.77 -2.52 -7.34
N VAL A 10 1.03 -2.93 -8.36
CA VAL A 10 0.02 -2.11 -9.05
C VAL A 10 -1.33 -2.82 -8.97
N TRP A 11 -2.39 -2.04 -8.72
CA TRP A 11 -3.76 -2.52 -8.81
C TRP A 11 -4.24 -2.51 -10.26
N GLU A 12 -4.80 -3.63 -10.71
CA GLU A 12 -5.35 -3.81 -12.05
C GLU A 12 -6.81 -4.27 -11.96
N LEU A 13 -7.69 -3.68 -12.77
CA LEU A 13 -9.06 -4.13 -12.91
C LEU A 13 -9.14 -5.20 -14.02
N VAL A 14 -9.34 -6.45 -13.62
CA VAL A 14 -9.45 -7.59 -14.54
C VAL A 14 -10.91 -7.86 -14.84
N VAL A 15 -11.28 -7.87 -16.12
CA VAL A 15 -12.68 -7.99 -16.59
C VAL A 15 -13.41 -9.22 -16.03
N SER A 16 -12.71 -10.35 -15.92
CA SER A 16 -13.30 -11.63 -15.49
C SER A 16 -13.32 -11.84 -13.96
N SER A 17 -12.42 -11.18 -13.22
CA SER A 17 -12.17 -11.50 -11.81
C SER A 17 -12.27 -10.32 -10.85
N GLY A 18 -12.40 -9.09 -11.36
CA GLY A 18 -12.41 -7.86 -10.57
C GLY A 18 -11.00 -7.30 -10.32
N TRP A 19 -10.82 -6.60 -9.20
CA TRP A 19 -9.54 -6.00 -8.84
C TRP A 19 -8.52 -7.06 -8.45
N SER A 20 -7.33 -6.95 -9.03
CA SER A 20 -6.17 -7.80 -8.77
C SER A 20 -4.97 -6.94 -8.41
N PHE A 21 -4.12 -7.43 -7.51
CA PHE A 21 -2.87 -6.76 -7.15
C PHE A 21 -1.69 -7.47 -7.79
N ASN A 22 -1.00 -6.79 -8.71
CA ASN A 22 0.17 -7.29 -9.41
C ASN A 22 1.44 -6.87 -8.67
N VAL A 23 2.07 -7.81 -7.98
CA VAL A 23 3.24 -7.57 -7.12
C VAL A 23 4.48 -7.24 -7.96
N ASP A 24 5.18 -6.15 -7.61
CA ASP A 24 6.53 -5.86 -8.13
C ASP A 24 7.49 -6.93 -7.59
N LYS A 25 7.91 -7.86 -8.45
CA LYS A 25 8.78 -8.97 -8.06
C LYS A 25 10.19 -8.54 -7.63
N LYS A 26 10.66 -7.36 -8.04
CA LYS A 26 11.97 -6.82 -7.62
C LYS A 26 11.91 -6.23 -6.23
N LYS A 27 10.82 -5.51 -5.92
CA LYS A 27 10.63 -4.84 -4.63
C LYS A 27 10.02 -5.75 -3.56
N GLY A 28 9.17 -6.70 -3.97
CA GLY A 28 8.60 -7.76 -3.13
C GLY A 28 7.72 -7.25 -1.99
N GLY A 29 7.68 -8.04 -0.93
CA GLY A 29 7.07 -7.68 0.35
C GLY A 29 8.11 -7.32 1.40
N ARG A 30 7.75 -6.44 2.34
CA ARG A 30 8.61 -5.99 3.45
C ARG A 30 7.82 -5.94 4.74
N LEU A 31 8.52 -6.18 5.85
CA LEU A 31 7.99 -5.98 7.19
C LEU A 31 8.38 -4.57 7.64
N LEU A 32 7.37 -3.69 7.80
CA LEU A 32 7.57 -2.30 8.21
C LEU A 32 7.30 -2.17 9.71
N ALA A 33 8.20 -1.51 10.44
CA ALA A 33 8.00 -1.15 11.84
C ALA A 33 7.48 0.28 11.92
N LEU A 34 6.25 0.45 12.39
CA LEU A 34 5.54 1.72 12.44
C LEU A 34 5.29 2.16 13.87
N GLU A 35 5.39 3.47 14.13
CA GLU A 35 4.95 4.02 15.41
C GLU A 35 3.45 4.36 15.39
N LEU A 36 2.78 4.10 16.52
CA LEU A 36 1.31 4.21 16.63
C LEU A 36 0.77 5.64 16.38
N LYS A 37 1.64 6.63 16.49
CA LYS A 37 1.29 8.05 16.39
C LYS A 37 1.98 8.74 15.21
N SER A 38 2.54 7.97 14.28
CA SER A 38 3.17 8.52 13.08
C SER A 38 2.15 9.23 12.19
N SER A 39 2.57 10.33 11.57
CA SER A 39 1.77 10.99 10.53
C SER A 39 1.73 10.16 9.25
N LEU A 40 0.80 10.49 8.34
CA LEU A 40 0.77 9.87 7.02
C LEU A 40 2.04 10.21 6.21
N GLU A 41 2.57 11.43 6.34
CA GLU A 41 3.80 11.82 5.64
C GLU A 41 5.01 11.03 6.15
N GLU A 42 5.11 10.83 7.47
CA GLU A 42 6.15 9.99 8.07
C GLU A 42 6.04 8.54 7.60
N LEU A 43 4.83 8.01 7.51
CA LEU A 43 4.59 6.66 6.98
C LEU A 43 5.02 6.56 5.51
N GLN A 44 4.64 7.52 4.67
CA GLN A 44 5.04 7.55 3.26
C GLN A 44 6.56 7.63 3.11
N LYS A 45 7.22 8.50 3.88
CA LYS A 45 8.68 8.63 3.88
C LYS A 45 9.36 7.30 4.25
N ASN A 46 8.92 6.65 5.33
CA ASN A 46 9.48 5.37 5.75
C ASN A 46 9.28 4.29 4.68
N VAL A 47 8.12 4.25 4.02
CA VAL A 47 7.86 3.31 2.91
C VAL A 47 8.76 3.59 1.72
N ILE A 48 8.98 4.85 1.35
CA ILE A 48 9.89 5.25 0.26
C ILE A 48 11.30 4.75 0.55
N GLU A 49 11.82 5.03 1.75
CA GLU A 49 13.15 4.60 2.19
C GLU A 49 13.27 3.06 2.21
N ASP A 50 12.31 2.38 2.85
CA ASP A 50 12.36 0.92 3.01
C ASP A 50 12.25 0.17 1.68
N PHE A 51 11.50 0.69 0.71
CA PHE A 51 11.36 0.08 -0.62
C PHE A 51 12.38 0.59 -1.65
N GLY A 52 13.14 1.63 -1.33
CA GLY A 52 14.14 2.24 -2.21
C GLY A 52 13.53 2.97 -3.40
N PHE A 53 12.42 3.69 -3.18
CA PHE A 53 11.86 4.60 -4.18
C PHE A 53 12.66 5.90 -4.23
N GLU A 54 12.63 6.59 -5.37
CA GLU A 54 13.18 7.94 -5.46
C GLU A 54 12.20 8.91 -4.78
N GLU A 55 12.69 9.92 -4.02
CA GLU A 55 11.81 10.89 -3.33
C GLU A 55 10.87 11.65 -4.29
N THR A 56 11.18 11.64 -5.59
CA THR A 56 10.41 12.25 -6.67
C THR A 56 9.37 11.32 -7.30
N ASP A 57 9.21 10.08 -6.82
CA ASP A 57 8.18 9.15 -7.28
C ASP A 57 6.78 9.65 -6.85
N ALA A 58 6.20 10.52 -7.68
CA ALA A 58 4.98 11.27 -7.40
C ALA A 58 3.69 10.41 -7.25
N ASP A 59 3.76 9.10 -7.51
CA ASP A 59 2.58 8.23 -7.62
C ASP A 59 2.49 7.13 -6.53
N LEU A 60 3.18 7.31 -5.38
CA LEU A 60 3.08 6.33 -4.28
C LEU A 60 1.74 6.45 -3.53
N ASP A 61 0.77 5.61 -3.91
CA ASP A 61 -0.48 5.42 -3.17
C ASP A 61 -0.37 4.29 -2.14
N LEU A 62 -0.60 4.63 -0.86
CA LEU A 62 -0.74 3.65 0.21
C LEU A 62 -2.16 3.10 0.24
N ASN A 63 -2.27 1.77 0.23
CA ASN A 63 -3.56 1.08 0.20
C ASN A 63 -3.61 0.03 1.32
N TYR A 64 -4.78 -0.14 1.95
CA TYR A 64 -5.00 -1.26 2.86
C TYR A 64 -6.03 -2.23 2.28
N LEU A 65 -5.77 -3.52 2.47
CA LEU A 65 -6.70 -4.58 2.14
C LEU A 65 -7.14 -5.26 3.44
N PRO A 66 -8.40 -5.15 3.86
CA PRO A 66 -8.88 -5.81 5.07
C PRO A 66 -8.74 -7.33 4.97
N ILE A 67 -8.07 -7.93 5.96
CA ILE A 67 -8.05 -9.38 6.15
C ILE A 67 -9.50 -9.86 6.28
N GLY A 68 -9.89 -10.82 5.44
CA GLY A 68 -11.27 -11.33 5.34
C GLY A 68 -12.05 -10.88 4.09
N LEU A 69 -11.62 -9.83 3.39
CA LEU A 69 -12.15 -9.44 2.06
C LEU A 69 -11.35 -10.05 0.89
N ILE A 70 -10.24 -10.72 1.19
CA ILE A 70 -9.33 -11.35 0.22
C ILE A 70 -10.04 -12.42 -0.63
N ASN A 71 -11.18 -12.95 -0.15
CA ASN A 71 -12.00 -13.91 -0.90
C ASN A 71 -13.06 -13.27 -1.80
N SER A 72 -13.21 -11.94 -1.80
CA SER A 72 -13.98 -11.22 -2.81
C SER A 72 -13.01 -10.37 -3.63
N SER A 73 -12.41 -10.98 -4.66
CA SER A 73 -11.59 -10.33 -5.70
C SER A 73 -12.30 -9.17 -6.46
N LYS A 74 -13.47 -8.74 -5.99
CA LYS A 74 -14.29 -7.65 -6.55
C LYS A 74 -14.09 -6.32 -5.82
N CYS A 75 -13.54 -6.30 -4.61
CA CYS A 75 -13.42 -5.07 -3.84
C CYS A 75 -12.27 -4.19 -4.38
N PRO A 76 -12.52 -2.89 -4.66
CA PRO A 76 -11.44 -1.97 -5.00
C PRO A 76 -10.48 -1.78 -3.83
N PRO A 77 -9.23 -1.38 -4.10
CA PRO A 77 -8.31 -1.02 -3.03
C PRO A 77 -8.84 0.15 -2.21
N VAL A 78 -8.61 0.12 -0.90
CA VAL A 78 -8.94 1.25 -0.04
C VAL A 78 -7.71 2.13 0.13
N ILE A 79 -7.77 3.31 -0.47
CA ILE A 79 -6.67 4.28 -0.45
C ILE A 79 -6.61 4.93 0.94
N ILE A 80 -5.44 4.87 1.56
CA ILE A 80 -5.15 5.57 2.81
C ILE A 80 -4.82 7.01 2.47
N ARG A 81 -5.66 7.94 2.91
CA ARG A 81 -5.44 9.39 2.77
C ARG A 81 -5.66 10.10 4.09
N ASN A 82 -5.08 11.28 4.23
CA ASN A 82 -5.39 12.14 5.35
C ASN A 82 -6.86 12.58 5.23
N SER A 83 -7.64 12.38 6.29
CA SER A 83 -9.09 12.66 6.37
C SER A 83 -9.55 14.09 6.00
N ARG A 84 -8.63 14.99 5.66
CA ARG A 84 -8.88 16.41 5.36
C ARG A 84 -8.37 16.89 4.00
N GLN A 85 -7.75 16.05 3.19
CA GLN A 85 -7.31 16.44 1.85
C GLN A 85 -8.42 16.16 0.83
N VAL A 86 -9.05 17.24 0.37
CA VAL A 86 -9.98 17.31 -0.76
C VAL A 86 -9.18 17.47 -2.05
#